data_AF-A0AAF0B1T9-F1
#
_entry.id   AF-A0AAF0B1T9-F1
#
_cell.length_a   1.000
_cell.length_b   1.000
_cell.length_c   1.000
_cell.angle_alpha   90.00
_cell.angle_beta   90.00
_cell.angle_gamma   90.00
#
_symmetry.space_group_name_H-M   'P 1'
#
loop_
_entity.id
_entity.type
_entity.pdbx_description
1 polymer ?
#
loop_
_entity_poly.entity_id
_entity_poly.type
_entity_poly.pdbx_seq_one_letter_code
_entity_poly.pdbx_strand_id
1 'polypeptide(L)'
;MSKELCGIINTIDEYFAGDPKKSREYNSTDFFNMFLSDCICSSDEEQIICGFIILLNALDEGSIDSDKLVEYAILWLSYKLNQKKENGTTRLNDFHTGHIKQNGCYNKQIAAGSGSGKKIHMGVIDTKIESMNIDIKDISNFYDAFKSLCNMYSEIGAEDYQCNKCLENAGELFEKYEKLKNALDINKGSSYLQLLSSLSNDYKNFENEYNYVKCTNSSPFVACPRSSVTKNTLISIAIIFVAASILLGVSYKYSLFGFRKRSQKQYLKEMLKK
;
A
#
# COMPACT_ATOMS: atom_id res chain seq x y z
N MET A 1 -4.35 6.26 6.72
CA MET A 1 -3.01 5.97 7.29
C MET A 1 -2.88 6.68 8.63
N SER A 2 -2.09 6.16 9.58
CA SER A 2 -1.76 6.84 10.86
C SER A 2 -0.31 6.56 11.28
N LYS A 3 0.18 7.29 12.29
CA LYS A 3 1.51 7.08 12.88
C LYS A 3 1.69 5.66 13.41
N GLU A 4 0.70 5.14 14.13
CA GLU A 4 0.74 3.80 14.74
C GLU A 4 0.87 2.71 13.68
N LEU A 5 0.07 2.80 12.61
CA LEU A 5 0.10 1.87 11.49
C LEU A 5 1.47 1.86 10.80
N CYS A 6 2.03 3.05 10.56
CA CYS A 6 3.36 3.18 9.99
C CYS A 6 4.44 2.64 10.93
N GLY A 7 4.26 2.78 12.25
CA GLY A 7 5.11 2.15 13.26
C GLY A 7 5.16 0.63 13.14
N ILE A 8 4.01 -0.02 13.00
CA ILE A 8 3.93 -1.48 12.79
C ILE A 8 4.69 -1.90 11.53
N ILE A 9 4.47 -1.19 10.42
CA ILE A 9 5.13 -1.48 9.14
C ILE A 9 6.65 -1.26 9.25
N ASN A 10 7.09 -0.21 9.93
CA ASN A 10 8.51 0.06 10.17
C ASN A 10 9.17 -1.06 10.98
N THR A 11 8.55 -1.52 12.07
CA THR A 11 9.05 -2.61 12.89
C THR A 11 9.23 -3.90 12.09
N ILE A 12 8.21 -4.27 11.30
CA ILE A 12 8.30 -5.47 10.45
C ILE A 12 9.37 -5.29 9.38
N ASP A 13 9.47 -4.12 8.75
CA ASP A 13 10.53 -3.86 7.78
C ASP A 13 11.94 -4.00 8.35
N GLU A 14 12.19 -3.45 9.53
CA GLU A 14 13.49 -3.53 10.21
C GLU A 14 13.88 -4.98 10.50
N TYR A 15 12.91 -5.76 10.97
CA TYR A 15 13.12 -7.19 11.21
C TYR A 15 13.51 -7.93 9.92
N PHE A 16 12.84 -7.64 8.80
CA PHE A 16 13.16 -8.23 7.49
C PHE A 16 14.32 -7.55 6.74
N ALA A 17 14.92 -6.47 7.26
CA ALA A 17 16.05 -5.78 6.63
C ALA A 17 17.39 -6.50 6.86
N GLY A 18 17.44 -7.47 7.78
CA GLY A 18 18.58 -8.38 7.94
C GLY A 18 19.87 -7.72 8.45
N ASP A 19 19.81 -6.60 9.19
CA ASP A 19 21.00 -6.01 9.79
C ASP A 19 21.65 -7.03 10.77
N PRO A 20 22.89 -7.52 10.52
CA PRO A 20 23.57 -8.49 11.38
C PRO A 20 23.85 -7.97 12.79
N LYS A 21 23.75 -6.65 13.03
CA LYS A 21 23.96 -6.04 14.34
C LYS A 21 22.67 -5.95 15.17
N LYS A 22 21.50 -5.77 14.54
CA LYS A 22 20.18 -5.78 15.22
C LYS A 22 19.55 -7.18 15.31
N SER A 23 19.83 -8.07 14.35
CA SER A 23 19.37 -9.48 14.38
C SER A 23 19.98 -10.32 15.51
N ARG A 24 20.91 -9.76 16.29
CA ARG A 24 21.47 -10.41 17.49
C ARG A 24 20.60 -10.30 18.73
N GLU A 25 19.61 -9.41 18.76
CA GLU A 25 18.71 -9.28 19.93
C GLU A 25 17.53 -10.24 19.89
N TYR A 26 17.09 -10.69 18.70
CA TYR A 26 16.03 -11.67 18.53
C TYR A 26 16.38 -12.60 17.37
N ASN A 27 16.55 -13.90 17.62
CA ASN A 27 16.67 -14.85 16.51
C ASN A 27 15.34 -14.85 15.72
N SER A 28 15.40 -15.07 14.41
CA SER A 28 14.21 -14.93 13.56
C SER A 28 13.08 -15.87 14.00
N THR A 29 13.45 -17.09 14.37
CA THR A 29 12.56 -18.13 14.88
C THR A 29 11.76 -17.69 16.11
N ASP A 30 12.36 -16.99 17.07
CA ASP A 30 11.72 -16.55 18.32
C ASP A 30 10.72 -15.42 18.07
N PHE A 31 11.02 -14.50 17.15
CA PHE A 31 10.05 -13.47 16.75
C PHE A 31 8.82 -14.10 16.11
N PHE A 32 8.97 -15.00 15.13
CA PHE A 32 7.82 -15.66 14.53
C PHE A 32 7.05 -16.51 15.55
N ASN A 33 7.72 -17.26 16.41
CA ASN A 33 7.07 -18.05 17.46
C ASN A 33 6.30 -17.19 18.47
N MET A 34 6.76 -15.98 18.73
CA MET A 34 6.07 -15.02 19.60
C MET A 34 4.74 -14.55 19.01
N PHE A 35 4.64 -14.44 17.68
CA PHE A 35 3.45 -13.94 16.99
C PHE A 35 2.60 -15.02 16.32
N LEU A 36 3.16 -16.21 16.05
CA LEU A 36 2.53 -17.31 15.34
C LEU A 36 2.81 -18.64 16.08
N SER A 37 1.86 -19.09 16.89
CA SER A 37 1.97 -20.42 17.51
C SER A 37 1.84 -21.53 16.46
N ASP A 38 2.61 -22.62 16.61
CA ASP A 38 2.55 -23.82 15.77
C ASP A 38 2.81 -23.59 14.27
N CYS A 39 3.71 -22.65 13.98
CA CYS A 39 4.11 -22.25 12.64
C CYS A 39 5.60 -22.43 12.40
N ILE A 40 5.96 -23.09 11.28
CA ILE A 40 7.34 -23.27 10.86
C ILE A 40 7.53 -22.48 9.58
N CYS A 41 8.41 -21.47 9.62
CA CYS A 41 8.75 -20.60 8.50
C CYS A 41 10.20 -20.87 8.10
N SER A 42 10.41 -21.97 7.36
CA SER A 42 11.74 -22.57 7.17
C SER A 42 12.47 -22.06 5.93
N SER A 43 11.74 -21.78 4.85
CA SER A 43 12.31 -21.22 3.62
C SER A 43 12.22 -19.69 3.58
N ASP A 44 13.05 -19.06 2.74
CA ASP A 44 12.99 -17.61 2.50
C ASP A 44 11.59 -17.13 2.09
N GLU A 45 10.88 -17.91 1.27
CA GLU A 45 9.52 -17.59 0.83
C GLU A 45 8.52 -17.76 1.97
N GLU A 46 8.62 -18.85 2.75
CA GLU A 46 7.79 -19.07 3.92
C GLU A 46 7.97 -17.97 4.97
N GLN A 47 9.20 -17.46 5.15
CA GLN A 47 9.45 -16.31 6.04
C GLN A 47 8.71 -15.06 5.57
N ILE A 48 8.68 -14.77 4.27
CA ILE A 48 7.91 -13.65 3.72
C ILE A 48 6.41 -13.84 3.95
N ILE A 49 5.88 -15.05 3.72
CA ILE A 49 4.46 -15.37 3.98
C ILE A 49 4.14 -15.21 5.47
N CYS A 50 4.99 -15.69 6.37
CA CYS A 50 4.82 -15.51 7.80
C CYS A 50 4.88 -14.04 8.22
N GLY A 51 5.78 -13.25 7.65
CA GLY A 51 5.82 -11.79 7.86
C GLY A 51 4.53 -11.11 7.42
N PHE A 52 3.98 -11.53 6.29
CA PHE A 52 2.69 -11.04 5.80
C PHE A 52 1.54 -11.40 6.76
N ILE A 53 1.51 -12.62 7.30
CA ILE A 53 0.51 -13.03 8.31
C ILE A 53 0.63 -12.20 9.59
N ILE A 54 1.85 -11.99 10.10
CA ILE A 54 2.09 -11.16 11.28
C ILE A 54 1.61 -9.73 11.02
N LEU A 55 1.96 -9.15 9.87
CA LEU A 55 1.54 -7.81 9.49
C LEU A 55 0.01 -7.70 9.44
N LEU A 56 -0.67 -8.66 8.80
CA LEU A 56 -2.14 -8.69 8.75
C LEU A 56 -2.76 -8.74 10.15
N ASN A 57 -2.27 -9.62 11.02
CA ASN A 57 -2.78 -9.73 12.39
C ASN A 57 -2.51 -8.47 13.21
N ALA A 58 -1.33 -7.86 13.09
CA ALA A 58 -0.99 -6.63 13.81
C ALA A 58 -1.83 -5.42 13.33
N LEU A 59 -2.20 -5.41 12.05
CA LEU A 59 -3.02 -4.35 11.45
C LEU A 59 -4.52 -4.48 11.73
N ASP A 60 -5.01 -5.67 12.11
CA ASP A 60 -6.45 -5.94 12.34
C ASP A 60 -7.04 -5.16 13.53
N GLU A 61 -6.19 -4.45 14.28
CA GLU A 61 -6.57 -3.58 15.38
C GLU A 61 -6.84 -2.13 14.92
N GLY A 62 -7.92 -1.52 15.41
CA GLY A 62 -8.25 -0.11 15.18
C GLY A 62 -9.50 0.13 14.35
N SER A 63 -9.73 1.38 13.90
CA SER A 63 -10.97 1.82 13.24
C SER A 63 -10.90 1.84 11.71
N ILE A 64 -9.73 1.55 11.12
CA ILE A 64 -9.51 1.58 9.67
C ILE A 64 -10.27 0.44 8.98
N ASP A 65 -10.68 0.71 7.73
CA ASP A 65 -11.34 -0.27 6.86
C ASP A 65 -10.39 -1.43 6.50
N SER A 66 -10.90 -2.67 6.55
CA SER A 66 -10.07 -3.86 6.34
C SER A 66 -9.53 -3.97 4.91
N ASP A 67 -10.25 -3.46 3.90
CA ASP A 67 -9.76 -3.42 2.51
C ASP A 67 -8.47 -2.59 2.42
N LYS A 68 -8.44 -1.48 3.17
CA LYS A 68 -7.30 -0.57 3.21
C LYS A 68 -6.11 -1.17 3.98
N LEU A 69 -6.37 -1.85 5.09
CA LEU A 69 -5.32 -2.53 5.87
C LEU A 69 -4.66 -3.65 5.08
N VAL A 70 -5.47 -4.46 4.39
CA VAL A 70 -4.99 -5.52 3.50
C VAL A 70 -4.17 -4.95 2.34
N GLU A 71 -4.56 -3.80 1.79
CA GLU A 71 -3.77 -3.13 0.74
C GLU A 71 -2.34 -2.82 1.19
N TYR A 72 -2.17 -2.26 2.39
CA TYR A 72 -0.83 -1.96 2.90
C TYR A 72 0.01 -3.21 3.09
N ALA A 73 -0.61 -4.29 3.60
CA ALA A 73 0.06 -5.57 3.74
C ALA A 73 0.47 -6.16 2.37
N ILE A 74 -0.36 -6.01 1.34
CA ILE A 74 -0.06 -6.43 -0.04
C ILE A 74 1.09 -5.61 -0.64
N LEU A 75 1.13 -4.29 -0.41
CA LEU A 75 2.24 -3.45 -0.85
C LEU A 75 3.56 -3.94 -0.24
N TRP A 76 3.57 -4.23 1.07
CA TRP A 76 4.72 -4.77 1.77
C TRP A 76 5.13 -6.15 1.22
N LEU A 77 4.18 -7.06 1.08
CA LEU A 77 4.40 -8.41 0.55
C LEU A 77 5.03 -8.33 -0.85
N SER A 78 4.44 -7.53 -1.74
CA SER A 78 4.90 -7.38 -3.12
C SER A 78 6.31 -6.81 -3.18
N TYR A 79 6.62 -5.85 -2.30
CA TYR A 79 7.98 -5.31 -2.18
C TYR A 79 8.99 -6.38 -1.77
N LYS A 80 8.72 -7.16 -0.72
CA LYS A 80 9.63 -8.22 -0.27
C LYS A 80 9.78 -9.33 -1.30
N LEU A 81 8.69 -9.74 -1.97
CA LEU A 81 8.75 -10.74 -3.04
C LEU A 81 9.56 -10.25 -4.24
N ASN A 82 9.42 -8.99 -4.65
CA ASN A 82 10.16 -8.44 -5.79
C ASN A 82 11.69 -8.33 -5.54
N GLN A 83 12.14 -8.37 -4.28
CA GLN A 83 13.57 -8.49 -3.96
C GLN A 83 14.13 -9.88 -4.28
N LYS A 84 13.28 -10.90 -4.40
CA LYS A 84 13.63 -12.24 -4.87
C LYS A 84 13.52 -12.24 -6.40
N LYS A 85 14.63 -12.52 -7.09
CA LYS A 85 14.73 -12.42 -8.57
C LYS A 85 13.67 -13.23 -9.33
N GLU A 86 13.20 -14.33 -8.76
CA GLU A 86 12.26 -15.27 -9.39
C GLU A 86 10.82 -14.75 -9.42
N ASN A 87 10.45 -13.84 -8.52
CA ASN A 87 9.07 -13.39 -8.33
C ASN A 87 8.70 -12.10 -9.08
N GLY A 88 9.66 -11.47 -9.78
CA GLY A 88 9.45 -10.17 -10.42
C GLY A 88 8.45 -10.17 -11.58
N THR A 89 8.19 -11.31 -12.22
CA THR A 89 7.19 -11.44 -13.30
C THR A 89 5.94 -12.19 -12.89
N THR A 90 5.87 -12.65 -11.64
CA THR A 90 4.73 -13.41 -11.13
C THR A 90 3.58 -12.44 -10.82
N ARG A 91 2.37 -12.78 -11.24
CA ARG A 91 1.17 -12.03 -10.86
C ARG A 91 0.87 -12.26 -9.39
N LEU A 92 0.43 -11.23 -8.68
CA LEU A 92 0.13 -11.35 -7.25
C LEU A 92 -0.89 -12.47 -6.97
N ASN A 93 -1.91 -12.60 -7.82
CA ASN A 93 -2.95 -13.60 -7.65
C ASN A 93 -2.45 -15.04 -7.84
N ASP A 94 -1.48 -15.23 -8.74
CA ASP A 94 -0.87 -16.54 -9.00
C ASP A 94 -0.02 -16.96 -7.79
N PHE A 95 0.80 -16.04 -7.26
CA PHE A 95 1.55 -16.28 -6.04
C PHE A 95 0.63 -16.60 -4.85
N HIS A 96 -0.43 -15.81 -4.70
CA HIS A 96 -1.39 -16.00 -3.63
C HIS A 96 -2.06 -17.38 -3.67
N THR A 97 -2.50 -17.81 -4.86
CA THR A 97 -3.18 -19.11 -5.05
C THR A 97 -2.22 -20.29 -4.90
N GLY A 98 -1.01 -20.16 -5.46
CA GLY A 98 -0.01 -21.24 -5.47
C GLY A 98 0.71 -21.42 -4.14
N HIS A 99 0.91 -20.34 -3.37
CA HIS A 99 1.80 -20.35 -2.20
C HIS A 99 1.06 -19.97 -0.92
N ILE A 100 0.39 -18.81 -0.88
CA ILE A 100 -0.24 -18.33 0.37
C ILE A 100 -1.43 -19.20 0.78
N LYS A 101 -2.36 -19.50 -0.13
CA LYS A 101 -3.53 -20.35 0.17
C LYS A 101 -3.16 -21.80 0.49
N GLN A 102 -2.04 -22.28 -0.05
CA GLN A 102 -1.53 -23.63 0.24
C GLN A 102 -0.73 -23.68 1.55
N ASN A 103 -0.38 -22.52 2.12
CA ASN A 103 0.42 -22.45 3.32
C ASN A 103 -0.39 -22.81 4.57
N GLY A 104 0.06 -23.84 5.29
CA GLY A 104 -0.61 -24.32 6.50
C GLY A 104 -0.68 -23.28 7.63
N CYS A 105 0.29 -22.37 7.72
CA CYS A 105 0.26 -21.27 8.70
C CYS A 105 -0.80 -20.24 8.37
N TYR A 106 -0.89 -19.82 7.11
CA TYR A 106 -1.93 -18.91 6.68
C TYR A 106 -3.32 -19.46 7.02
N ASN A 107 -3.56 -20.74 6.72
CA ASN A 107 -4.83 -21.39 6.97
C ASN A 107 -5.19 -21.56 8.46
N LYS A 108 -4.19 -21.61 9.34
CA LYS A 108 -4.40 -21.67 10.79
C LYS A 108 -4.59 -20.29 11.42
N GLN A 109 -3.84 -19.29 10.96
CA GLN A 109 -3.66 -18.01 11.65
C GLN A 109 -4.64 -16.93 11.17
N ILE A 110 -5.10 -17.04 9.92
CA ILE A 110 -6.09 -16.14 9.33
C ILE A 110 -7.46 -16.79 9.39
N ALA A 111 -8.46 -16.03 9.85
CA ALA A 111 -9.82 -16.55 9.94
C ALA A 111 -10.41 -16.80 8.54
N ALA A 112 -11.18 -17.88 8.37
CA ALA A 112 -11.84 -18.19 7.11
C ALA A 112 -12.92 -17.15 6.72
N GLY A 113 -13.55 -16.50 7.71
CA GLY A 113 -14.59 -15.50 7.49
C GLY A 113 -14.85 -14.64 8.72
N SER A 114 -15.84 -13.75 8.60
CA SER A 114 -16.20 -12.74 9.61
C SER A 114 -16.76 -13.30 10.92
N GLY A 115 -17.13 -14.58 10.97
CA GLY A 115 -17.64 -15.23 12.18
C GLY A 115 -16.64 -15.28 13.35
N SER A 116 -15.35 -15.00 13.11
CA SER A 116 -14.30 -14.91 14.13
C SER A 116 -14.27 -13.57 14.88
N GLY A 117 -15.00 -12.55 14.41
CA GLY A 117 -14.90 -11.19 14.92
C GLY A 117 -13.69 -10.39 14.41
N LYS A 118 -12.78 -11.03 13.65
CA LYS A 118 -11.66 -10.35 12.96
C LYS A 118 -12.16 -9.59 11.73
N LYS A 119 -11.63 -8.40 11.48
CA LYS A 119 -11.99 -7.60 10.29
C LYS A 119 -11.25 -8.11 9.06
N ILE A 120 -10.00 -8.51 9.26
CA ILE A 120 -9.15 -9.15 8.27
C ILE A 120 -9.37 -10.65 8.35
N HIS A 121 -9.94 -11.20 7.27
CA HIS A 121 -10.16 -12.62 7.10
C HIS A 121 -9.92 -13.00 5.63
N MET A 122 -9.85 -14.30 5.33
CA MET A 122 -9.50 -14.80 3.99
C MET A 122 -10.33 -14.16 2.88
N GLY A 123 -11.66 -14.09 3.03
CA GLY A 123 -12.52 -13.44 2.03
C GLY A 123 -12.18 -11.98 1.69
N VAL A 124 -11.74 -11.16 2.66
CA VAL A 124 -11.31 -9.77 2.40
C VAL A 124 -9.98 -9.77 1.65
N ILE A 125 -9.04 -10.62 2.08
CA ILE A 125 -7.72 -10.77 1.47
C ILE A 125 -7.84 -11.23 0.02
N ASP A 126 -8.63 -12.29 -0.22
CA ASP A 126 -8.94 -12.83 -1.53
C ASP A 126 -9.49 -11.76 -2.46
N THR A 127 -10.57 -11.07 -2.03
CA THR A 127 -11.23 -10.04 -2.82
C THR A 127 -10.25 -8.92 -3.19
N LYS A 128 -9.42 -8.48 -2.23
CA LYS A 128 -8.46 -7.41 -2.46
C LYS A 128 -7.36 -7.84 -3.43
N ILE A 129 -6.79 -9.03 -3.26
CA ILE A 129 -5.76 -9.57 -4.17
C ILE A 129 -6.31 -9.75 -5.60
N GLU A 130 -7.53 -10.27 -5.73
CA GLU A 130 -8.20 -10.42 -7.03
C GLU A 130 -8.44 -9.06 -7.72
N SER A 131 -8.76 -8.02 -6.96
CA SER A 131 -8.91 -6.66 -7.50
C SER A 131 -7.57 -6.04 -7.96
N MET A 132 -6.46 -6.54 -7.42
CA MET A 132 -5.08 -6.11 -7.68
C MET A 132 -4.32 -7.12 -8.55
N ASN A 133 -4.98 -7.68 -9.55
CA ASN A 133 -4.41 -8.67 -10.45
C ASN A 133 -3.45 -8.04 -11.47
N ILE A 134 -2.29 -7.60 -11.00
CA ILE A 134 -1.14 -7.12 -11.78
C ILE A 134 0.15 -7.79 -11.27
N ASP A 135 1.26 -7.54 -11.95
CA ASP A 135 2.54 -8.16 -11.61
C ASP A 135 3.06 -7.64 -10.26
N ILE A 136 3.65 -8.52 -9.46
CA ILE A 136 4.23 -8.19 -8.14
C ILE A 136 5.20 -7.02 -8.25
N LYS A 137 6.01 -6.98 -9.32
CA LYS A 137 6.93 -5.87 -9.59
C LYS A 137 6.21 -4.53 -9.73
N ASP A 138 5.07 -4.48 -10.40
CA ASP A 138 4.33 -3.23 -10.57
C ASP A 138 3.75 -2.72 -9.25
N ILE A 139 3.24 -3.63 -8.41
CA ILE A 139 2.76 -3.30 -7.06
C ILE A 139 3.94 -2.83 -6.19
N SER A 140 5.07 -3.53 -6.27
CA SER A 140 6.26 -3.23 -5.45
C SER A 140 6.79 -1.81 -5.67
N ASN A 141 6.62 -1.24 -6.86
CA ASN A 141 7.05 0.12 -7.16
C ASN A 141 6.33 1.16 -6.29
N PHE A 142 5.11 0.87 -5.81
CA PHE A 142 4.36 1.77 -4.94
C PHE A 142 4.87 1.77 -3.50
N TYR A 143 5.55 0.70 -3.08
CA TYR A 143 5.94 0.54 -1.68
C TYR A 143 6.90 1.65 -1.22
N ASP A 144 7.85 2.04 -2.07
CA ASP A 144 8.78 3.13 -1.72
C ASP A 144 8.05 4.45 -1.47
N ALA A 145 7.09 4.81 -2.32
CA ALA A 145 6.31 6.04 -2.15
C ALA A 145 5.42 5.94 -0.90
N PHE A 146 4.74 4.82 -0.73
CA PHE A 146 3.98 4.50 0.47
C PHE A 146 4.82 4.62 1.75
N LYS A 147 6.04 4.08 1.74
CA LYS A 147 6.98 4.12 2.85
C LYS A 147 7.44 5.55 3.15
N SER A 148 7.77 6.35 2.13
CA SER A 148 8.10 7.77 2.31
C SER A 148 6.94 8.54 2.94
N LEU A 149 5.69 8.26 2.55
CA LEU A 149 4.52 8.85 3.21
C LEU A 149 4.42 8.39 4.68
N CYS A 150 4.67 7.12 4.98
CA CYS A 150 4.70 6.64 6.37
C CYS A 150 5.80 7.32 7.22
N ASN A 151 6.95 7.60 6.62
CA ASN A 151 8.01 8.33 7.29
C ASN A 151 7.60 9.78 7.56
N MET A 152 6.81 10.42 6.68
CA MET A 152 6.25 11.75 6.96
C MET A 152 5.33 11.74 8.19
N TYR A 153 4.47 10.72 8.35
CA TYR A 153 3.67 10.54 9.57
C TYR A 153 4.54 10.38 10.82
N SER A 154 5.67 9.68 10.68
CA SER A 154 6.62 9.49 11.77
C SER A 154 7.35 10.78 12.14
N GLU A 155 7.75 11.60 11.15
CA GLU A 155 8.34 12.93 11.37
C GLU A 155 7.43 13.83 12.21
N ILE A 156 6.18 14.01 11.78
CA ILE A 156 5.24 14.89 12.48
C ILE A 156 4.77 14.29 13.82
N GLY A 157 4.91 12.98 13.96
CA GLY A 157 4.59 12.22 15.15
C GLY A 157 5.64 12.33 16.26
N ALA A 158 6.84 12.86 16.00
CA ALA A 158 7.88 13.01 17.01
C ALA A 158 7.43 13.94 18.15
N GLU A 159 7.89 13.66 19.38
CA GLU A 159 7.51 14.40 20.59
C GLU A 159 7.91 15.88 20.52
N ASP A 160 9.05 16.17 19.90
CA ASP A 160 9.65 17.49 19.74
C ASP A 160 9.38 18.12 18.36
N TYR A 161 8.46 17.55 17.57
CA TYR A 161 8.18 18.08 16.24
C TYR A 161 7.65 19.52 16.30
N GLN A 162 8.33 20.42 15.59
CA GLN A 162 7.96 21.82 15.45
C GLN A 162 7.33 22.10 14.09
N CYS A 163 6.13 22.68 14.11
CA CYS A 163 5.47 23.19 12.91
C CYS A 163 6.36 24.25 12.23
N ASN A 164 6.35 24.29 10.90
CA ASN A 164 7.22 25.10 10.03
C ASN A 164 8.66 24.59 9.83
N LYS A 165 9.00 23.40 10.34
CA LYS A 165 10.16 22.65 9.83
C LYS A 165 9.82 22.14 8.42
N CYS A 166 10.78 22.18 7.51
CA CYS A 166 10.60 21.46 6.24
C CYS A 166 10.57 19.95 6.53
N LEU A 167 9.71 19.21 5.81
CA LEU A 167 9.63 17.76 5.91
C LEU A 167 10.63 17.12 4.97
N GLU A 168 11.49 16.27 5.52
CA GLU A 168 12.55 15.61 4.78
C GLU A 168 12.01 14.54 3.83
N ASN A 169 11.09 13.71 4.34
CA ASN A 169 10.46 12.62 3.60
C ASN A 169 9.42 13.12 2.59
N ALA A 170 8.95 14.37 2.69
CA ALA A 170 8.07 14.96 1.68
C ALA A 170 8.77 15.11 0.32
N GLY A 171 10.07 15.45 0.32
CA GLY A 171 10.87 15.50 -0.89
C GLY A 171 11.06 14.10 -1.51
N GLU A 172 11.32 13.09 -0.67
CA GLU A 172 11.45 11.70 -1.13
C GLU A 172 10.14 11.18 -1.72
N LEU A 173 9.01 11.43 -1.05
CA LEU A 173 7.69 11.04 -1.54
C LEU A 173 7.42 11.66 -2.92
N PHE A 174 7.74 12.94 -3.12
CA PHE A 174 7.58 13.61 -4.41
C PHE A 174 8.37 12.90 -5.51
N GLU A 175 9.65 12.64 -5.29
CA GLU A 175 10.52 11.97 -6.28
C GLU A 175 10.04 10.56 -6.61
N LYS A 176 9.57 9.80 -5.61
CA LYS A 176 9.03 8.44 -5.80
C LYS A 176 7.67 8.46 -6.52
N TYR A 177 6.81 9.41 -6.18
CA TYR A 177 5.51 9.58 -6.82
C TYR A 177 5.64 9.98 -8.30
N GLU A 178 6.54 10.90 -8.63
CA GLU A 178 6.79 11.29 -10.04
C GLU A 178 7.33 10.10 -10.85
N LYS A 179 8.14 9.23 -10.27
CA LYS A 179 8.55 7.97 -10.93
C LYS A 179 7.36 7.06 -11.22
N LEU A 180 6.45 6.88 -10.25
CA LEU A 180 5.22 6.09 -10.43
C LEU A 180 4.33 6.64 -11.54
N LYS A 181 4.21 7.97 -11.62
CA LYS A 181 3.43 8.64 -12.65
C LYS A 181 4.07 8.53 -14.03
N ASN A 182 5.39 8.65 -14.14
CA ASN A 182 6.08 8.51 -15.43
C ASN A 182 6.15 7.05 -15.91
N ALA A 183 6.04 6.09 -14.99
CA ALA A 183 5.92 4.67 -15.29
C ALA A 183 4.46 4.20 -15.51
N LEU A 184 3.50 5.14 -15.56
CA LEU A 184 2.11 4.86 -15.93
C LEU A 184 2.07 4.31 -17.35
N ASP A 185 1.85 3.01 -17.46
CA ASP A 185 1.51 2.37 -18.71
C ASP A 185 0.00 2.17 -18.75
N ILE A 186 -0.64 2.68 -19.80
CA ILE A 186 -2.08 2.54 -20.06
C ILE A 186 -2.50 1.06 -20.04
N ASN A 187 -1.59 0.15 -20.40
CA ASN A 187 -1.83 -1.28 -20.42
C ASN A 187 -1.82 -1.95 -19.03
N LYS A 188 -1.27 -1.29 -17.98
CA LYS A 188 -1.32 -1.79 -16.59
C LYS A 188 -2.72 -1.69 -15.96
N GLY A 189 -3.65 -1.01 -16.63
CA GLY A 189 -5.07 -1.11 -16.37
C GLY A 189 -5.56 -0.39 -15.10
N SER A 190 -6.76 -0.78 -14.66
CA SER A 190 -7.47 -0.13 -13.55
C SER A 190 -6.82 -0.33 -12.18
N SER A 191 -6.15 -1.47 -11.94
CA SER A 191 -5.54 -1.78 -10.64
C SER A 191 -4.38 -0.84 -10.30
N TYR A 192 -3.54 -0.48 -11.28
CA TYR A 192 -2.46 0.49 -11.07
C TYR A 192 -3.02 1.89 -10.74
N LEU A 193 -4.07 2.32 -11.44
CA LEU A 193 -4.75 3.59 -11.17
C LEU A 193 -5.42 3.59 -9.79
N GLN A 194 -5.96 2.45 -9.36
CA GLN A 194 -6.52 2.29 -8.01
C GLN A 194 -5.45 2.48 -6.94
N LEU A 195 -4.27 1.84 -7.07
CA LEU A 195 -3.15 2.04 -6.14
C LEU A 195 -2.68 3.49 -6.10
N LEU A 196 -2.57 4.15 -7.27
CA LEU A 196 -2.19 5.56 -7.33
C LEU A 196 -3.22 6.48 -6.65
N SER A 197 -4.51 6.22 -6.88
CA SER A 197 -5.61 6.93 -6.21
C SER A 197 -5.58 6.70 -4.71
N SER A 198 -5.26 5.48 -4.29
CA SER A 198 -5.21 5.07 -2.90
C SER A 198 -4.10 5.80 -2.14
N LEU A 199 -2.89 5.84 -2.70
CA LEU A 199 -1.76 6.60 -2.18
C LEU A 199 -2.06 8.12 -2.13
N SER A 200 -2.73 8.63 -3.16
CA SER A 200 -3.12 10.05 -3.22
C SER A 200 -4.13 10.41 -2.13
N ASN A 201 -5.06 9.50 -1.81
CA ASN A 201 -6.01 9.69 -0.72
C ASN A 201 -5.32 9.63 0.65
N ASP A 202 -4.34 8.74 0.84
CA ASP A 202 -3.57 8.69 2.09
C ASP A 202 -2.75 9.96 2.30
N TYR A 203 -2.17 10.50 1.24
CA TYR A 203 -1.50 11.78 1.31
C TYR A 203 -2.46 12.92 1.71
N LYS A 204 -3.67 12.98 1.15
CA LYS A 204 -4.68 13.97 1.58
C LYS A 204 -5.03 13.83 3.07
N ASN A 205 -5.11 12.59 3.56
CA ASN A 205 -5.34 12.34 4.98
C ASN A 205 -4.16 12.86 5.82
N PHE A 206 -2.92 12.69 5.34
CA PHE A 206 -1.75 13.29 5.97
C PHE A 206 -1.83 14.82 6.00
N GLU A 207 -2.18 15.46 4.87
CA GLU A 207 -2.36 16.92 4.82
C GLU A 207 -3.39 17.40 5.84
N ASN A 208 -4.50 16.68 5.96
CA ASN A 208 -5.53 17.01 6.94
C ASN A 208 -5.01 16.85 8.37
N GLU A 209 -4.31 15.75 8.67
CA GLU A 209 -3.72 15.54 10.00
C GLU A 209 -2.70 16.63 10.34
N TYR A 210 -1.84 16.99 9.39
CA TYR A 210 -0.89 18.08 9.57
C TYR A 210 -1.60 19.42 9.80
N ASN A 211 -2.52 19.82 8.92
CA ASN A 211 -3.12 21.16 8.94
C ASN A 211 -4.15 21.37 10.05
N TYR A 212 -4.84 20.32 10.50
CA TYR A 212 -5.94 20.45 11.45
C TYR A 212 -5.64 19.88 12.83
N VAL A 213 -4.75 18.88 12.95
CA VAL A 213 -4.46 18.20 14.22
C VAL A 213 -3.10 18.62 14.76
N LYS A 214 -2.03 18.46 13.98
CA LYS A 214 -0.66 18.66 14.49
C LYS A 214 -0.23 20.13 14.46
N CYS A 215 -0.49 20.82 13.36
CA CYS A 215 0.01 22.16 13.06
C CYS A 215 -1.12 23.12 12.69
N THR A 216 -2.18 23.12 13.50
CA THR A 216 -3.35 23.99 13.32
C THR A 216 -2.94 25.46 13.21
N ASN A 217 -3.45 26.15 12.20
CA ASN A 217 -3.14 27.57 11.89
C ASN A 217 -1.68 27.85 11.48
N SER A 218 -0.88 26.82 11.18
CA SER A 218 0.46 27.00 10.63
C SER A 218 0.44 27.16 9.11
N SER A 219 1.56 27.61 8.55
CA SER A 219 1.75 27.58 7.09
C SER A 219 1.74 26.13 6.57
N PRO A 220 1.33 25.90 5.29
CA PRO A 220 1.44 24.57 4.69
C PRO A 220 2.86 24.04 4.84
N PHE A 221 3.02 22.75 5.11
CA PHE A 221 4.36 22.17 5.20
C PHE A 221 5.09 22.30 3.86
N VAL A 222 6.41 22.37 3.95
CA VAL A 222 7.31 22.49 2.79
C VAL A 222 8.25 21.29 2.79
N ALA A 223 8.57 20.74 1.63
CA ALA A 223 9.59 19.69 1.53
C ALA A 223 11.00 20.28 1.70
N CYS A 224 11.87 19.60 2.44
CA CYS A 224 13.28 20.00 2.50
C CYS A 224 13.94 19.79 1.12
N PRO A 225 14.78 20.72 0.64
CA PRO A 225 15.53 20.52 -0.59
C PRO A 225 16.52 19.36 -0.43
N ARG A 226 16.36 18.28 -1.22
CA ARG A 226 17.24 17.10 -1.20
C ARG A 226 18.19 17.03 -2.41
N SER A 227 17.92 17.77 -3.50
CA SER A 227 18.64 17.67 -4.79
C SER A 227 18.50 18.93 -5.66
N SER A 228 19.19 19.00 -6.81
CA SER A 228 19.01 20.10 -7.80
C SER A 228 17.59 20.17 -8.38
N VAL A 229 16.85 19.06 -8.38
CA VAL A 229 15.45 18.96 -8.81
C VAL A 229 14.51 19.67 -7.82
N THR A 230 14.88 19.70 -6.54
CA THR A 230 14.15 20.41 -5.48
C THR A 230 14.69 21.83 -5.22
N LYS A 231 15.84 22.22 -5.78
CA LYS A 231 16.44 23.56 -5.58
C LYS A 231 15.63 24.74 -6.13
N ASN A 232 14.80 24.53 -7.15
CA ASN A 232 14.02 25.61 -7.79
C ASN A 232 12.49 25.48 -7.60
N THR A 233 12.03 24.44 -6.93
CA THR A 233 10.60 24.18 -6.77
C THR A 233 10.24 24.44 -5.32
N LEU A 234 9.69 25.62 -5.03
CA LEU A 234 8.79 25.79 -3.89
C LEU A 234 7.61 24.85 -4.14
N ILE A 235 7.75 23.57 -3.82
CA ILE A 235 6.69 22.58 -3.99
C ILE A 235 5.65 22.91 -2.92
N SER A 236 4.77 23.87 -3.20
CA SER A 236 3.40 23.75 -2.73
C SER A 236 2.87 22.48 -3.36
N ILE A 237 2.88 21.39 -2.60
CA ILE A 237 2.49 20.04 -3.04
C ILE A 237 1.04 20.01 -3.59
N ALA A 238 0.30 21.10 -3.39
CA ALA A 238 -0.93 21.48 -4.09
C ALA A 238 -0.96 21.20 -5.61
N ILE A 239 0.17 21.25 -6.34
CA ILE A 239 0.17 21.04 -7.80
C ILE A 239 0.10 19.55 -8.20
N ILE A 240 0.44 18.60 -7.31
CA ILE A 240 0.31 17.15 -7.61
C ILE A 240 -1.16 16.76 -7.82
N PHE A 241 -2.09 17.48 -7.20
CA PHE A 241 -3.52 17.13 -7.17
C PHE A 241 -4.34 17.56 -8.38
N VAL A 242 -3.84 18.49 -9.20
CA VAL A 242 -4.57 18.96 -10.38
C VAL A 242 -4.57 17.89 -11.49
N ALA A 243 -3.51 17.09 -11.62
CA ALA A 243 -3.45 16.03 -12.64
C ALA A 243 -4.30 14.79 -12.28
N ALA A 244 -4.36 14.39 -11.00
CA ALA A 244 -5.22 13.30 -10.53
C ALA A 244 -6.72 13.61 -10.74
N SER A 245 -7.10 14.89 -10.62
CA SER A 245 -8.46 15.36 -10.87
C SER A 245 -8.83 15.33 -12.36
N ILE A 246 -7.86 15.57 -13.25
CA ILE A 246 -8.04 15.49 -14.70
C ILE A 246 -8.16 14.02 -15.17
N LEU A 247 -7.44 13.08 -14.56
CA LEU A 247 -7.51 11.65 -14.92
C LEU A 247 -8.79 10.96 -14.43
N LEU A 248 -9.31 11.32 -13.25
CA LEU A 248 -10.62 10.82 -12.75
C LEU A 248 -11.80 11.35 -13.57
N GLY A 249 -11.72 12.60 -14.07
CA GLY A 249 -12.74 13.15 -14.98
C GLY A 249 -12.80 12.44 -16.34
N VAL A 250 -11.67 11.93 -16.84
CA VAL A 250 -11.57 11.21 -18.12
C VAL A 250 -11.99 9.75 -17.97
N SER A 251 -11.62 9.06 -16.89
CA SER A 251 -12.04 7.66 -16.63
C SER A 251 -13.54 7.54 -16.32
N TYR A 252 -14.11 8.49 -15.57
CA TYR A 252 -15.56 8.56 -15.31
C TYR A 252 -16.34 8.77 -16.61
N LYS A 253 -15.89 9.68 -17.50
CA LYS A 253 -16.51 9.89 -18.82
C LYS A 253 -16.45 8.65 -19.71
N TYR A 254 -15.32 7.94 -19.74
CA TYR A 254 -15.16 6.73 -20.56
C TYR A 254 -15.99 5.54 -20.05
N SER A 255 -16.08 5.36 -18.72
CA SER A 255 -16.91 4.33 -18.11
C SER A 255 -18.40 4.56 -18.39
N LEU A 256 -18.90 5.79 -18.17
CA LEU A 256 -20.30 6.15 -18.43
C LEU A 256 -20.70 5.97 -19.91
N PHE A 257 -19.77 6.26 -20.84
CA PHE A 257 -19.97 6.04 -22.28
C PHE A 257 -19.98 4.55 -22.68
N GLY A 258 -19.15 3.73 -22.04
CA GLY A 258 -19.11 2.28 -22.27
C GLY A 258 -20.42 1.58 -21.88
N PHE A 259 -20.98 1.93 -20.71
CA PHE A 259 -22.25 1.38 -20.23
C PHE A 259 -23.45 1.78 -21.11
N ARG A 260 -23.51 3.03 -21.58
CA ARG A 260 -24.55 3.49 -22.52
C ARG A 260 -24.54 2.72 -23.85
N LYS A 261 -23.37 2.37 -24.37
CA LYS A 261 -23.24 1.66 -25.65
C LYS A 261 -23.64 0.18 -25.55
N ARG A 262 -23.44 -0.44 -24.36
CA ARG A 262 -23.84 -1.82 -24.09
C ARG A 262 -25.36 -1.96 -23.92
N SER A 263 -26.01 -1.02 -23.22
CA SER A 263 -27.47 -1.03 -23.06
C SER A 263 -28.22 -0.79 -24.38
N GLN A 264 -27.76 0.13 -25.23
CA GLN A 264 -28.35 0.35 -26.56
C GLN A 264 -28.22 -0.89 -27.48
N LYS A 265 -27.08 -1.58 -27.45
CA LYS A 265 -26.89 -2.83 -28.22
C LYS A 265 -27.76 -3.99 -27.72
N GLN A 266 -28.01 -4.08 -26.41
CA GLN A 266 -28.92 -5.09 -25.85
C GLN A 266 -30.37 -4.80 -26.26
N TYR A 267 -30.81 -3.55 -26.16
CA TYR A 267 -32.15 -3.12 -26.58
C TYR A 267 -32.42 -3.41 -28.07
N LEU A 268 -31.48 -3.08 -28.95
CA LEU A 268 -31.60 -3.39 -30.39
C LEU A 268 -31.65 -4.89 -30.69
N LYS A 269 -30.95 -5.73 -29.92
CA LYS A 269 -31.00 -7.19 -30.06
C LYS A 269 -32.33 -7.79 -29.60
N GLU A 270 -32.98 -7.19 -28.60
CA GLU A 270 -34.31 -7.62 -28.15
C GLU A 270 -35.41 -7.21 -29.13
N MET A 271 -35.29 -6.04 -29.76
CA MET A 271 -36.20 -5.58 -30.81
C MET A 271 -36.16 -6.42 -32.08
N LEU A 272 -35.01 -7.00 -32.43
CA LEU A 272 -34.85 -7.89 -33.60
C LEU A 272 -35.31 -9.34 -33.35
N LYS A 273 -35.68 -9.69 -32.12
CA LYS A 273 -36.16 -11.03 -31.74
C LYS A 273 -37.69 -11.10 -31.56
N LYS A 274 -38.39 -9.97 -31.70
CA LYS A 274 -39.86 -9.89 -31.80
C LYS A 274 -40.27 -9.75 -33.25
#